data_AF-A0A258DFV9-F1
#
_entry.id   AF-A0A258DFV9-F1
#
_cell.length_a   1.000
_cell.length_b   1.000
_cell.length_c   1.000
_cell.angle_alpha   90.00
_cell.angle_beta   90.00
_cell.angle_gamma   90.00
#
_symmetry.space_group_name_H-M   'P 1'
#
loop_
_entity.id
_entity.type
_entity.pdbx_description
1 polymer ?
#
loop_
_entity_poly.entity_id
_entity_poly.type
_entity_poly.pdbx_seq_one_letter_code
_entity_poly.pdbx_strand_id
1 'polypeptide(L)'
;MGYKHKAADKEAVLAALKTPSYLIKIIPHVDASPRICELVRYYLEDIDLKECWTGPAALGLYPHVIADVAKLPVLEIVSALHLRADITLGMGEVIYDYLAEPK
;
A
#
# COMPACT_ATOMS: atom_id res chain seq x y z
N MET A 1 -13.82 9.89 8.10
CA MET A 1 -14.74 9.81 6.94
C MET A 1 -16.17 9.65 7.47
N GLY A 2 -17.17 10.22 6.81
CA GLY A 2 -18.57 9.83 7.05
C GLY A 2 -18.80 8.33 6.83
N TYR A 3 -19.31 7.63 7.86
CA TYR A 3 -19.51 6.18 7.80
C TYR A 3 -20.60 5.82 6.79
N LYS A 4 -20.27 4.94 5.83
CA LYS A 4 -21.18 4.47 4.76
C LYS A 4 -21.98 5.60 4.09
N HIS A 5 -21.31 6.72 3.81
CA HIS A 5 -21.94 7.97 3.38
C HIS A 5 -22.55 7.92 1.96
N LYS A 6 -21.78 7.48 0.95
CA LYS A 6 -22.25 7.25 -0.42
C LYS A 6 -21.63 5.96 -0.97
N ALA A 7 -22.40 5.14 -1.68
CA ALA A 7 -21.85 3.97 -2.36
C ALA A 7 -20.76 4.39 -3.36
N ALA A 8 -19.61 3.71 -3.33
CA ALA A 8 -18.55 3.90 -4.31
C ALA A 8 -18.74 2.95 -5.50
N ASP A 9 -18.04 3.23 -6.61
CA ASP A 9 -17.99 2.34 -7.77
C ASP A 9 -17.21 1.07 -7.44
N LYS A 10 -17.91 -0.07 -7.37
CA LYS A 10 -17.33 -1.37 -7.04
C LYS A 10 -16.31 -1.84 -8.08
N GLU A 11 -16.57 -1.60 -9.36
CA GLU A 11 -15.70 -2.08 -10.44
C GLU A 11 -14.38 -1.30 -10.44
N ALA A 12 -14.45 0.02 -10.28
CA ALA A 12 -13.27 0.86 -10.15
C ALA A 12 -12.43 0.50 -8.91
N VAL A 13 -13.06 0.27 -7.76
CA VAL A 13 -12.36 -0.16 -6.53
C VAL A 13 -11.70 -1.52 -6.71
N LEU A 14 -12.40 -2.48 -7.31
CA LEU A 14 -11.85 -3.81 -7.56
C LEU A 14 -10.67 -3.76 -8.54
N ALA A 15 -10.76 -2.92 -9.58
CA ALA A 15 -9.64 -2.71 -10.51
C ALA A 15 -8.42 -2.12 -9.80
N ALA A 16 -8.61 -1.15 -8.90
CA ALA A 16 -7.53 -0.60 -8.09
C ALA A 16 -6.89 -1.65 -7.16
N LEU A 17 -7.68 -2.49 -6.51
CA LEU A 17 -7.17 -3.57 -5.64
C LEU A 17 -6.37 -4.64 -6.40
N LYS A 18 -6.62 -4.81 -7.70
CA LYS A 18 -5.88 -5.73 -8.58
C LYS A 18 -4.55 -5.17 -9.07
N THR A 19 -4.25 -3.90 -8.80
CA THR A 19 -2.97 -3.31 -9.19
C THR A 19 -1.81 -3.91 -8.37
N PRO A 20 -0.60 -4.02 -8.95
CA PRO A 20 0.55 -4.54 -8.23
C PRO A 20 0.95 -3.61 -7.08
N SER A 21 1.35 -4.21 -5.98
CA SER A 21 2.02 -3.52 -4.87
C SER A 21 3.53 -3.73 -4.94
N TYR A 22 4.29 -2.70 -4.55
CA TYR A 22 5.76 -2.71 -4.60
C TYR A 22 6.36 -2.45 -3.24
N LEU A 23 7.42 -3.17 -2.90
CA LEU A 23 8.15 -3.07 -1.65
C LEU A 23 9.65 -3.03 -1.90
N ILE A 24 10.38 -2.27 -1.09
CA ILE A 24 11.83 -2.36 -1.02
C ILE A 24 12.18 -3.31 0.13
N LYS A 25 12.67 -4.50 -0.20
CA LYS A 25 13.07 -5.52 0.76
C LYS A 25 14.56 -5.38 1.05
N ILE A 26 14.90 -5.06 2.29
CA ILE A 26 16.28 -4.89 2.74
C ILE A 26 16.53 -5.84 3.91
N ILE A 27 17.49 -6.75 3.76
CA ILE A 27 17.96 -7.61 4.85
C ILE A 27 19.48 -7.44 4.97
N PRO A 28 20.00 -7.03 6.15
CA PRO A 28 21.43 -6.87 6.35
C PRO A 28 22.13 -8.23 6.46
N HIS A 29 23.41 -8.25 6.10
CA HIS A 29 24.34 -9.30 6.45
C HIS A 29 24.80 -9.14 7.91
N VAL A 30 25.60 -10.09 8.41
CA VAL A 30 26.10 -10.07 9.80
C VAL A 30 27.05 -8.91 10.09
N ASP A 31 27.66 -8.33 9.04
CA ASP A 31 28.52 -7.14 9.12
C ASP A 31 27.76 -5.83 8.81
N ALA A 32 26.43 -5.89 8.75
CA ALA A 32 25.51 -4.81 8.38
C ALA A 32 25.58 -4.32 6.92
N SER A 33 26.40 -4.92 6.05
CA SER A 33 26.29 -4.70 4.60
C SER A 33 24.94 -5.21 4.07
N PRO A 34 24.37 -4.67 2.98
CA PRO A 34 23.14 -5.21 2.41
C PRO A 34 23.37 -6.62 1.88
N ARG A 35 22.67 -7.62 2.43
CA ARG A 35 22.66 -8.99 1.87
C ARG A 35 21.56 -9.17 0.83
N ILE A 36 20.43 -8.50 1.08
CA ILE A 36 19.29 -8.42 0.18
C ILE A 36 18.94 -6.93 0.08
N CYS A 37 18.84 -6.44 -1.15
CA CYS A 37 18.30 -5.13 -1.47
C CYS A 37 17.54 -5.29 -2.79
N GLU A 38 16.23 -5.55 -2.70
CA GLU A 38 15.39 -5.98 -3.82
C GLU A 38 14.13 -5.12 -3.90
N LEU A 39 13.73 -4.75 -5.12
CA LEU A 39 12.37 -4.30 -5.42
C LEU A 39 11.50 -5.55 -5.64
N VAL A 40 10.53 -5.74 -4.75
CA VAL A 40 9.60 -6.86 -4.78
C VAL A 40 8.25 -6.37 -5.27
N ARG A 41 7.62 -7.13 -6.17
CA ARG A 41 6.22 -6.95 -6.58
C ARG A 41 5.37 -8.06 -5.98
N TYR A 42 4.15 -7.75 -5.56
CA TYR A 42 3.15 -8.76 -5.19
C TYR A 42 1.75 -8.29 -5.55
N TYR A 43 0.79 -9.21 -5.47
CA TYR A 43 -0.61 -8.98 -5.79
C TYR A 43 -1.52 -9.43 -4.65
N LEU A 44 -2.70 -8.81 -4.57
CA LEU A 44 -3.82 -9.36 -3.83
C LEU A 44 -4.56 -10.37 -4.73
N GLU A 45 -4.82 -11.55 -4.21
CA GLU A 45 -5.48 -12.66 -4.88
C GLU A 45 -6.85 -12.93 -4.25
N ASP A 46 -7.71 -13.68 -4.95
CA ASP A 46 -9.03 -14.12 -4.45
C ASP A 46 -9.88 -13.01 -3.80
N ILE A 47 -9.92 -11.83 -4.44
CA ILE A 47 -10.55 -10.64 -3.87
C ILE A 47 -12.08 -10.76 -3.94
N ASP A 48 -12.74 -10.84 -2.79
CA ASP A 48 -14.19 -10.70 -2.63
C ASP A 48 -14.55 -9.35 -2.00
N LEU A 49 -14.92 -8.37 -2.84
CA LEU A 49 -15.31 -7.03 -2.40
C LEU A 49 -16.78 -6.99 -1.94
N LYS A 50 -16.99 -7.07 -0.63
CA LYS A 50 -18.32 -7.11 0.01
C LYS A 50 -19.02 -5.75 -0.06
N GLU A 51 -18.31 -4.68 0.28
CA GLU A 51 -18.84 -3.32 0.26
C GLU A 51 -17.77 -2.25 0.05
N CYS A 52 -18.18 -1.11 -0.53
CA CYS A 52 -17.32 0.08 -0.70
C CYS A 52 -18.15 1.38 -0.66
N TRP A 53 -17.62 2.37 0.04
CA TRP A 53 -18.28 3.63 0.36
C TRP A 53 -17.29 4.79 0.29
N THR A 54 -17.75 5.96 -0.15
CA THR A 54 -16.98 7.22 -0.18
C THR A 54 -17.75 8.33 0.54
N GLY A 55 -17.07 9.41 0.89
CA GLY A 55 -17.67 10.55 1.58
C GLY A 55 -16.65 11.57 2.07
N PRO A 56 -17.12 12.65 2.72
CA PRO A 56 -16.25 13.65 3.31
C PRO A 56 -15.34 13.02 4.36
N ALA A 57 -14.08 13.48 4.41
CA ALA A 57 -13.07 12.96 5.32
C ALA A 57 -12.13 14.07 5.78
N ALA A 58 -11.46 13.80 6.90
CA ALA A 58 -10.40 14.63 7.46
C ALA A 58 -9.30 13.68 7.95
N LEU A 59 -8.04 14.11 7.83
CA LEU A 59 -6.87 13.39 8.32
C LEU A 59 -5.93 14.38 9.00
N GLY A 60 -5.62 14.14 10.27
CA GLY A 60 -4.59 14.86 11.03
C GLY A 60 -3.40 13.95 11.26
N LEU A 61 -2.19 14.46 11.00
CA LEU A 61 -0.93 13.76 11.25
C LEU A 61 -0.14 14.55 12.30
N TYR A 62 0.55 13.83 13.19
CA TYR A 62 1.30 14.42 14.29
C TYR A 62 2.77 13.98 14.24
N PRO A 63 3.73 14.90 14.47
CA PRO A 63 5.14 14.54 14.49
C PRO A 63 5.46 13.51 15.57
N HIS A 64 6.33 12.54 15.24
CA HIS A 64 6.75 11.51 16.18
C HIS A 64 8.16 11.02 15.87
N VAL A 65 9.04 10.93 16.88
CA VAL A 65 10.48 10.67 16.70
C VAL A 65 10.82 9.40 15.91
N ILE A 66 10.06 8.31 16.10
CA ILE A 66 10.28 7.01 15.43
C ILE A 66 9.19 6.63 14.42
N ALA A 67 8.21 7.50 14.18
CA ALA A 67 7.06 7.22 13.31
C ALA A 67 6.52 8.50 12.66
N ASP A 68 7.44 9.31 12.11
CA ASP A 68 7.13 10.67 11.65
C ASP A 68 6.39 10.69 10.30
N VAL A 69 5.16 10.20 10.29
CA VAL A 69 4.28 10.23 9.12
C VAL A 69 3.95 11.66 8.69
N ALA A 70 4.07 12.64 9.60
CA ALA A 70 3.82 14.06 9.32
C ALA A 70 4.89 14.70 8.40
N LYS A 71 6.00 14.01 8.09
CA LYS A 71 6.96 14.44 7.06
C LYS A 71 6.34 14.55 5.67
N LEU A 72 5.24 13.84 5.41
CA LEU A 72 4.39 14.01 4.25
C LEU A 72 3.13 14.77 4.69
N PRO A 73 3.12 16.12 4.67
CA PRO A 73 2.03 16.90 5.20
C PRO A 73 0.75 16.75 4.38
N VAL A 74 -0.40 16.75 5.05
CA VAL A 74 -1.71 16.78 4.39
C VAL A 74 -1.97 18.20 3.89
N LEU A 75 -1.79 18.42 2.59
CA LEU A 75 -2.12 19.70 1.94
C LEU A 75 -3.62 19.82 1.66
N GLU A 76 -4.21 18.74 1.18
CA GLU A 76 -5.64 18.62 0.92
C GLU A 76 -6.09 17.15 0.96
N ILE A 77 -7.38 16.92 1.20
CA ILE A 77 -8.00 15.60 1.09
C ILE A 77 -8.54 15.47 -0.34
N VAL A 78 -7.89 14.65 -1.17
CA VAL A 78 -8.31 14.42 -2.57
C VAL A 78 -9.50 13.46 -2.66
N SER A 79 -9.48 12.38 -1.88
CA SER A 79 -10.57 11.39 -1.83
C SER A 79 -10.52 10.58 -0.54
N ALA A 80 -11.58 9.81 -0.27
CA ALA A 80 -11.60 8.83 0.80
C ALA A 80 -12.46 7.62 0.42
N LEU A 81 -12.00 6.42 0.81
CA LEU A 81 -12.67 5.15 0.56
C LEU A 81 -12.74 4.31 1.85
N HIS A 82 -13.91 3.73 2.14
CA HIS A 82 -14.12 2.72 3.17
C HIS A 82 -14.65 1.46 2.48
N LEU A 83 -13.96 0.34 2.66
CA LEU A 83 -14.34 -0.92 2.05
C LEU A 83 -14.22 -2.08 3.05
N ARG A 84 -14.91 -3.18 2.72
CA ARG A 84 -14.74 -4.47 3.38
C ARG A 84 -14.59 -5.53 2.29
N ALA A 85 -13.53 -6.31 2.36
CA ALA A 85 -13.25 -7.37 1.41
C ALA A 85 -12.57 -8.55 2.12
N ASP A 86 -12.77 -9.75 1.57
CA ASP A 86 -11.87 -10.88 1.84
C ASP A 86 -10.81 -10.89 0.74
N ILE A 87 -9.56 -11.17 1.12
CA ILE A 87 -8.41 -11.18 0.21
C ILE A 87 -7.43 -12.27 0.62
N THR A 88 -6.74 -12.85 -0.37
CA THR A 88 -5.53 -13.64 -0.19
C THR A 88 -4.32 -12.75 -0.47
N LEU A 89 -3.30 -12.79 0.39
CA LEU A 89 -2.02 -12.13 0.12
C LEU A 89 -1.16 -13.07 -0.72
N GLY A 90 -0.98 -12.76 -2.00
CA GLY A 90 -0.14 -13.54 -2.90
C GLY A 90 1.34 -13.43 -2.52
N MET A 91 2.13 -14.44 -2.93
CA MET A 91 3.59 -14.41 -2.75
C MET A 91 4.21 -13.35 -3.65
N GLY A 92 5.28 -12.71 -3.16
CA GLY A 92 6.02 -11.71 -3.92
C GLY A 92 7.05 -12.31 -4.87
N GLU A 93 7.41 -11.54 -5.90
CA GLU A 93 8.49 -11.83 -6.85
C GLU A 93 9.49 -10.66 -6.88
N VAL A 94 10.78 -10.96 -7.06
CA VAL A 94 11.81 -9.94 -7.24
C VAL A 94 11.77 -9.42 -8.67
N ILE A 95 11.55 -8.11 -8.84
CA ILE A 95 11.51 -7.48 -10.16
C ILE A 95 12.73 -6.61 -10.46
N TYR A 96 13.50 -6.25 -9.42
CA TYR A 96 14.78 -5.58 -9.57
C TYR A 96 15.66 -5.90 -8.37
N ASP A 97 16.90 -6.35 -8.62
CA ASP A 97 17.91 -6.58 -7.59
C ASP A 97 18.96 -5.47 -7.66
N TYR A 98 19.07 -4.69 -6.58
CA TYR A 98 19.99 -3.55 -6.52
C TYR A 98 21.46 -3.97 -6.31
N LEU A 99 21.72 -5.24 -5.98
CA LEU A 99 23.06 -5.78 -5.76
C LEU A 99 23.59 -6.59 -6.95
N ALA A 100 22.76 -6.82 -7.97
CA ALA A 100 23.16 -7.50 -9.19
C ALA A 100 24.23 -6.69 -9.96
N GLU A 101 25.18 -7.38 -10.58
CA GLU A 101 26.15 -6.73 -11.46
C GLU A 101 25.44 -6.05 -12.64
N PRO A 102 25.88 -4.84 -13.04
CA PRO A 102 25.32 -4.18 -14.21
C PRO A 102 25.52 -5.05 -15.45
N LYS A 103 24.46 -5.22 -16.24
CA LYS A 103 24.49 -5.88 -17.54
C LYS A 103 25.16 -5.03 -18.60
#